data_AF-A0A2X2K0F2-F1
#
_entry.id   AF-A0A2X2K0F2-F1
#
_cell.length_a   1.000
_cell.length_b   1.000
_cell.length_c   1.000
_cell.angle_alpha   90.00
_cell.angle_beta   90.00
_cell.angle_gamma   90.00
#
_symmetry.space_group_name_H-M   'P 1'
#
loop_
_entity.id
_entity.type
_entity.pdbx_description
1 polymer ?
#
loop_
_entity_poly.entity_id
_entity_poly.type
_entity_poly.pdbx_seq_one_letter_code
_entity_poly.pdbx_strand_id
1 'polypeptide(L)'
;MEEIAEGVEFANRYGAKIYVTTNIIAHDENIEGLESYLRNLEKTGATGIIVADPLIIETCKEVAPKLEIHLSTQQSLSNYKAVEYWKEEGLDRVVLARETGAMEMREMKEKVDIEIEAFIHGAMCIAYSGRCTLSNHMTARDSNRGGCCQSCRWDYELLEVDDNGELDVFYNQGEVTPFAMSPKDLKLIESIPQMMDIGVDSLKIEGRMKSIHYIATVVSVYRKVIDAYAADPDNFKINPEWLIELDKCANRDTAPAFFEGTPGYEEQMFGQQQSKKSPFDFCGLVLDYNEDTKIATIQQRNNFKPGQEIEFFGPEIETFTQVVEAIYDEEGNSLDAARHPLQIVQIKVDRPIYPNNMMRKEIG
;
A
#
# COMPACT_ATOMS: atom_id res chain seq x y z
N MET A 1 20.95 6.37 4.38
CA MET A 1 21.33 7.09 3.14
C MET A 1 21.80 6.11 2.07
N GLU A 2 22.71 5.19 2.39
CA GLU A 2 23.16 4.14 1.44
C GLU A 2 22.00 3.32 0.86
N GLU A 3 21.09 2.81 1.70
CA GLU A 3 19.90 2.07 1.22
C GLU A 3 18.97 2.91 0.33
N ILE A 4 18.89 4.23 0.58
CA ILE A 4 18.11 5.15 -0.28
C ILE A 4 18.80 5.30 -1.64
N ALA A 5 20.13 5.47 -1.66
CA ALA A 5 20.89 5.57 -2.88
C ALA A 5 20.80 4.27 -3.71
N GLU A 6 20.90 3.10 -3.08
CA GLU A 6 20.68 1.81 -3.74
C GLU A 6 19.27 1.71 -4.33
N GLY A 7 18.25 2.16 -3.58
CA GLY A 7 16.87 2.21 -4.06
C GLY A 7 16.68 3.16 -5.26
N VAL A 8 17.35 4.32 -5.26
CA VAL A 8 17.37 5.26 -6.38
C VAL A 8 18.02 4.63 -7.61
N GLU A 9 19.19 4.02 -7.46
CA GLU A 9 19.87 3.30 -8.55
C GLU A 9 19.01 2.19 -9.13
N PHE A 10 18.36 1.40 -8.25
CA PHE A 10 17.42 0.37 -8.66
C PHE A 10 16.28 0.94 -9.50
N ALA A 11 15.58 1.96 -8.99
CA ALA A 11 14.42 2.57 -9.63
C ALA A 11 14.76 3.24 -10.96
N ASN A 12 15.90 3.91 -11.05
CA ASN A 12 16.37 4.58 -12.26
C ASN A 12 16.54 3.61 -13.44
N ARG A 13 16.91 2.34 -13.20
CA ARG A 13 16.99 1.31 -14.25
C ARG A 13 15.64 1.03 -14.93
N TYR A 14 14.54 1.32 -14.24
CA TYR A 14 13.18 1.15 -14.74
C TYR A 14 12.51 2.49 -15.09
N GLY A 15 13.25 3.60 -15.08
CA GLY A 15 12.70 4.94 -15.30
C GLY A 15 11.73 5.40 -14.20
N ALA A 16 11.79 4.80 -13.01
CA ALA A 16 10.95 5.17 -11.88
C ALA A 16 11.61 6.25 -11.01
N LYS A 17 10.78 7.15 -10.46
CA LYS A 17 11.18 8.20 -9.53
C LYS A 17 11.10 7.70 -8.08
N ILE A 18 11.98 8.21 -7.21
CA ILE A 18 11.97 7.92 -5.77
C ILE A 18 11.58 9.17 -4.99
N TYR A 19 10.52 9.06 -4.21
CA TYR A 19 10.06 10.07 -3.27
C TYR A 19 10.24 9.57 -1.85
N VAL A 20 10.95 10.32 -1.02
CA VAL A 20 11.27 9.90 0.36
C VAL A 20 10.34 10.59 1.34
N THR A 21 9.70 9.79 2.18
CA THR A 21 8.78 10.29 3.20
C THR A 21 9.54 10.98 4.33
N THR A 22 9.32 12.29 4.48
CA THR A 22 9.83 13.16 5.56
C THR A 22 8.67 13.89 6.24
N ASN A 23 7.59 13.14 6.48
CA ASN A 23 6.26 13.71 6.74
C ASN A 23 5.88 13.79 8.23
N ILE A 24 6.83 13.68 9.14
CA ILE A 24 6.50 13.87 10.56
C ILE A 24 5.93 15.27 10.80
N ILE A 25 5.10 15.42 11.84
CA ILE A 25 4.86 16.72 12.46
C ILE A 25 6.03 16.95 13.43
N ALA A 26 6.83 17.98 13.19
CA ALA A 26 8.10 18.15 13.88
C ALA A 26 7.94 18.77 15.27
N HIS A 27 8.82 18.37 16.17
CA HIS A 27 9.04 19.04 17.46
C HIS A 27 10.46 19.63 17.49
N ASP A 28 10.76 20.49 18.46
CA ASP A 28 12.07 21.15 18.58
C ASP A 28 13.27 20.16 18.54
N GLU A 29 13.09 18.95 19.07
CA GLU A 29 14.10 17.88 19.03
C GLU A 29 14.41 17.35 17.61
N ASN A 30 13.59 17.67 16.61
CA ASN A 30 13.80 17.29 15.21
C ASN A 30 14.51 18.35 14.38
N ILE A 31 14.81 19.51 14.96
CA ILE A 31 15.45 20.62 14.23
C ILE A 31 16.94 20.31 14.01
N GLU A 32 17.61 19.78 15.03
CA GLU A 32 19.03 19.46 14.94
C GLU A 32 19.28 18.35 13.91
N GLY A 33 20.12 18.66 12.90
CA GLY A 33 20.46 17.72 11.84
C GLY A 33 19.50 17.69 10.64
N LEU A 34 18.40 18.46 10.66
CA LEU A 34 17.45 18.50 9.55
C LEU A 34 18.10 18.94 8.23
N GLU A 35 18.86 20.03 8.25
CA GLU A 35 19.53 20.54 7.04
C GLU A 35 20.51 19.52 6.45
N SER A 36 21.31 18.88 7.31
CA SER A 36 22.31 17.90 6.86
C SER A 36 21.64 16.65 6.30
N TYR A 37 20.52 16.22 6.90
CA TYR A 37 19.69 15.14 6.38
C TYR A 37 19.16 15.46 4.97
N LEU A 38 18.54 16.62 4.76
CA LEU A 38 17.97 17.03 3.48
C LEU A 38 19.05 17.19 2.39
N ARG A 39 20.19 17.81 2.72
CA ARG A 39 21.34 17.91 1.80
C ARG A 39 21.88 16.54 1.39
N ASN A 40 21.94 15.59 2.33
CA ASN A 40 22.41 14.25 2.03
C ASN A 40 21.37 13.46 1.22
N LEU A 41 20.08 13.70 1.46
CA LEU A 41 19.00 13.11 0.70
C LEU A 41 19.04 13.57 -0.77
N GLU A 42 19.21 14.87 -1.03
CA GLU A 42 19.39 15.39 -2.40
C GLU A 42 20.56 14.71 -3.13
N LYS A 43 21.69 14.50 -2.44
CA LYS A 43 22.87 13.82 -3.01
C LYS A 43 22.63 12.37 -3.40
N THR A 44 21.64 11.69 -2.81
CA THR A 44 21.29 10.32 -3.21
C THR A 44 20.67 10.25 -4.61
N GLY A 45 20.21 11.37 -5.15
CA GLY A 45 19.46 11.42 -6.41
C GLY A 45 17.97 11.12 -6.26
N ALA A 46 17.44 11.11 -5.03
CA ALA A 46 16.00 11.09 -4.79
C ALA A 46 15.32 12.25 -5.54
N THR A 47 14.14 11.99 -6.09
CA THR A 47 13.41 12.98 -6.90
C THR A 47 12.74 14.04 -6.04
N GLY A 48 12.26 13.67 -4.86
CA GLY A 48 11.59 14.60 -3.97
C GLY A 48 11.29 14.02 -2.60
N ILE A 49 10.60 14.82 -1.80
CA ILE A 49 10.13 14.44 -0.47
C ILE A 49 8.62 14.53 -0.37
N ILE A 50 8.04 13.66 0.46
CA ILE A 50 6.65 13.78 0.91
C ILE A 50 6.69 14.33 2.35
N VAL A 51 6.19 15.54 2.56
CA VAL A 51 6.40 16.32 3.79
C VAL A 51 5.11 16.91 4.35
N ALA A 52 5.02 17.08 5.66
CA ALA A 52 3.86 17.70 6.32
C ALA A 52 4.21 19.01 7.03
N ASP A 53 5.38 19.09 7.67
CA ASP A 53 5.73 20.21 8.54
C ASP A 53 6.23 21.44 7.76
N PRO A 54 5.69 22.66 7.99
CA PRO A 54 6.15 23.88 7.35
C PRO A 54 7.65 24.17 7.54
N LEU A 55 8.23 23.84 8.70
CA LEU A 55 9.66 24.04 8.92
C LEU A 55 10.49 23.18 7.97
N ILE A 56 10.10 21.92 7.77
CA ILE A 56 10.80 21.00 6.86
C ILE A 56 10.64 21.46 5.41
N ILE A 57 9.46 21.96 5.04
CA ILE A 57 9.20 22.54 3.71
C ILE A 57 10.17 23.70 3.43
N GLU A 58 10.20 24.70 4.31
CA GLU A 58 11.05 25.88 4.13
C GLU A 58 12.54 25.51 4.13
N THR A 59 12.95 24.65 5.07
CA THR A 59 14.34 24.18 5.14
C THR A 59 14.74 23.45 3.86
N CYS A 60 13.87 22.61 3.29
CA CYS A 60 14.15 21.88 2.06
C CYS A 60 14.37 22.83 0.87
N LYS A 61 13.51 23.85 0.71
CA LYS A 61 13.67 24.86 -0.34
C LYS A 61 15.03 25.57 -0.24
N GLU A 62 15.49 25.85 0.97
CA GLU A 62 16.77 26.54 1.19
C GLU A 62 17.98 25.64 0.96
N VAL A 63 17.97 24.42 1.50
CA VAL A 63 19.18 23.59 1.59
C VAL A 63 19.28 22.49 0.53
N ALA A 64 18.15 22.08 -0.05
CA ALA A 64 18.02 20.99 -1.01
C ALA A 64 17.03 21.34 -2.14
N PRO A 65 17.23 22.46 -2.87
CA PRO A 65 16.27 23.01 -3.82
C PRO A 65 16.01 22.14 -5.06
N LYS A 66 16.75 21.03 -5.27
CA LYS A 66 16.49 20.11 -6.39
C LYS A 66 15.46 19.04 -6.07
N LEU A 67 15.09 18.87 -4.80
CA LEU A 67 14.05 17.94 -4.38
C LEU A 67 12.67 18.56 -4.67
N GLU A 68 11.82 17.83 -5.41
CA GLU A 68 10.39 18.14 -5.48
C GLU A 68 9.78 18.06 -4.06
N ILE A 69 8.83 18.93 -3.74
CA ILE A 69 8.16 18.98 -2.44
C ILE A 69 6.70 18.61 -2.61
N HIS A 70 6.32 17.44 -2.11
CA HIS A 70 4.96 16.93 -2.16
C HIS A 70 4.32 17.00 -0.77
N LEU A 71 3.13 17.59 -0.67
CA LEU A 71 2.42 17.67 0.61
C LEU A 71 1.90 16.29 1.02
N SER A 72 2.19 15.88 2.24
CA SER A 72 1.67 14.65 2.85
C SER A 72 0.18 14.78 3.16
N THR A 73 -0.54 13.66 3.01
CA THR A 73 -1.93 13.48 3.49
C THR A 73 -2.11 13.81 4.98
N GLN A 74 -1.03 13.93 5.76
CA GLN A 74 -1.09 14.38 7.16
C GLN A 74 -1.56 15.81 7.37
N GLN A 75 -1.52 16.65 6.33
CA GLN A 75 -2.16 17.96 6.38
C GLN A 75 -3.67 17.92 6.17
N SER A 76 -4.24 16.72 5.95
CA SER A 76 -5.68 16.49 5.89
C SER A 76 -6.39 17.37 4.88
N LEU A 77 -5.79 17.49 3.68
CA LEU A 77 -6.21 18.42 2.66
C LEU A 77 -7.50 17.97 1.95
N SER A 78 -8.57 18.77 2.05
CA SER A 78 -9.93 18.42 1.57
C SER A 78 -10.68 19.54 0.83
N ASN A 79 -10.09 20.73 0.67
CA ASN A 79 -10.75 21.83 -0.07
C ASN A 79 -9.77 22.62 -0.96
N TYR A 80 -10.29 23.23 -2.02
CA TYR A 80 -9.46 23.93 -3.02
C TYR A 80 -8.72 25.15 -2.46
N LYS A 81 -9.23 25.83 -1.41
CA LYS A 81 -8.56 27.00 -0.83
C LYS A 81 -7.28 26.61 -0.07
N ALA A 82 -7.32 25.49 0.63
CA ALA A 82 -6.12 24.95 1.25
C ALA A 82 -5.14 24.42 0.18
N VAL A 83 -5.63 23.84 -0.93
CA VAL A 83 -4.78 23.43 -2.07
C VAL A 83 -4.09 24.66 -2.69
N GLU A 84 -4.85 25.75 -2.92
CA GLU A 84 -4.34 27.04 -3.42
C GLU A 84 -3.26 27.61 -2.50
N TYR A 85 -3.49 27.60 -1.19
CA TYR A 85 -2.49 28.02 -0.21
C TYR A 85 -1.17 27.24 -0.35
N TRP A 86 -1.21 25.90 -0.40
CA TRP A 86 0.01 25.11 -0.54
C TRP A 86 0.71 25.27 -1.90
N LYS A 87 -0.05 25.57 -2.96
CA LYS A 87 0.52 25.98 -4.24
C LYS A 87 1.25 27.32 -4.13
N GLU A 88 0.67 28.31 -3.46
CA GLU A 88 1.30 29.63 -3.24
C GLU A 88 2.56 29.52 -2.38
N GLU A 89 2.57 28.57 -1.45
CA GLU A 89 3.77 28.14 -0.71
C GLU A 89 4.75 27.35 -1.61
N GLY A 90 4.55 27.23 -2.92
CA GLY A 90 5.54 26.70 -3.86
C GLY A 90 5.75 25.19 -3.81
N LEU A 91 4.75 24.41 -3.40
CA LEU A 91 4.79 22.94 -3.48
C LEU A 91 4.48 22.47 -4.91
N ASP A 92 5.09 21.35 -5.30
CA ASP A 92 4.93 20.77 -6.65
C ASP A 92 3.65 19.92 -6.76
N ARG A 93 3.27 19.24 -5.66
CA ARG A 93 2.14 18.31 -5.61
C ARG A 93 1.51 18.27 -4.23
N VAL A 94 0.21 18.02 -4.15
CA VAL A 94 -0.49 17.78 -2.89
C VAL A 94 -1.13 16.40 -2.83
N VAL A 95 -0.89 15.66 -1.74
CA VAL A 95 -1.58 14.40 -1.46
C VAL A 95 -2.84 14.70 -0.64
N LEU A 96 -4.01 14.37 -1.20
CA LEU A 96 -5.29 14.63 -0.56
C LEU A 96 -5.55 13.74 0.65
N ALA A 97 -6.46 14.20 1.50
CA ALA A 97 -7.03 13.38 2.55
C ALA A 97 -7.87 12.25 1.95
N ARG A 98 -7.90 11.07 2.59
CA ARG A 98 -8.68 9.90 2.13
C ARG A 98 -10.19 10.11 2.17
N GLU A 99 -10.62 11.12 2.90
CA GLU A 99 -12.00 11.57 3.04
C GLU A 99 -12.42 12.64 2.01
N THR A 100 -11.54 12.99 1.06
CA THR A 100 -11.87 13.91 -0.04
C THR A 100 -12.64 13.16 -1.12
N GLY A 101 -13.82 13.67 -1.50
CA GLY A 101 -14.69 13.04 -2.51
C GLY A 101 -14.41 13.48 -3.95
N ALA A 102 -14.97 12.74 -4.92
CA ALA A 102 -14.75 12.99 -6.35
C ALA A 102 -15.17 14.40 -6.81
N MET A 103 -16.26 14.94 -6.24
CA MET A 103 -16.73 16.30 -6.55
C MET A 103 -15.76 17.37 -6.06
N GLU A 104 -15.19 17.19 -4.87
CA GLU A 104 -14.21 18.10 -4.30
C GLU A 104 -12.90 18.05 -5.12
N MET A 105 -12.44 16.85 -5.50
CA MET A 105 -11.28 16.70 -6.38
C MET A 105 -11.45 17.41 -7.72
N ARG A 106 -12.63 17.30 -8.34
CA ARG A 106 -12.95 18.02 -9.58
C ARG A 106 -12.89 19.52 -9.38
N GLU A 107 -13.51 20.04 -8.33
CA GLU A 107 -13.48 21.47 -8.02
C GLU A 107 -12.04 21.97 -7.79
N MET A 108 -11.19 21.17 -7.15
CA MET A 108 -9.77 21.50 -6.97
C MET A 108 -9.05 21.60 -8.31
N LYS A 109 -9.19 20.59 -9.21
CA LYS A 109 -8.55 20.60 -10.53
C LYS A 109 -9.04 21.73 -11.44
N GLU A 110 -10.31 22.12 -11.32
CA GLU A 110 -10.87 23.26 -12.06
C GLU A 110 -10.34 24.62 -11.58
N LYS A 111 -10.02 24.75 -10.29
CA LYS A 111 -9.68 26.04 -9.66
C LYS A 111 -8.19 26.25 -9.44
N VAL A 112 -7.42 25.19 -9.24
CA VAL A 112 -6.01 25.28 -8.85
C VAL A 112 -5.16 24.40 -9.76
N ASP A 113 -4.28 25.04 -10.51
CA ASP A 113 -3.31 24.38 -11.38
C ASP A 113 -2.10 23.88 -10.56
N ILE A 114 -2.27 22.74 -9.88
CA ILE A 114 -1.23 21.99 -9.16
C ILE A 114 -1.50 20.49 -9.34
N GLU A 115 -0.46 19.66 -9.22
CA GLU A 115 -0.63 18.21 -9.23
C GLU A 115 -1.33 17.73 -7.96
N ILE A 116 -2.30 16.84 -8.12
CA ILE A 116 -3.04 16.21 -7.05
C ILE A 116 -2.74 14.70 -7.04
N GLU A 117 -2.45 14.18 -5.86
CA GLU A 117 -2.31 12.75 -5.60
C GLU A 117 -3.42 12.25 -4.68
N ALA A 118 -4.09 11.16 -5.06
CA ALA A 118 -5.17 10.55 -4.30
C ALA A 118 -4.92 9.06 -4.04
N PHE A 119 -5.30 8.57 -2.86
CA PHE A 119 -5.26 7.14 -2.57
C PHE A 119 -6.30 6.38 -3.40
N ILE A 120 -5.92 5.20 -3.90
CA ILE A 120 -6.78 4.31 -4.69
C ILE A 120 -6.93 2.92 -4.08
N HIS A 121 -6.04 2.54 -3.17
CA HIS A 121 -6.05 1.21 -2.59
C HIS A 121 -5.35 1.15 -1.21
N GLY A 122 -5.92 0.37 -0.29
CA GLY A 122 -5.31 -0.02 0.99
C GLY A 122 -5.94 0.63 2.22
N ALA A 123 -5.21 0.77 3.32
CA ALA A 123 -5.81 1.05 4.62
C ALA A 123 -6.57 2.40 4.70
N MET A 124 -7.85 2.34 5.11
CA MET A 124 -8.62 3.52 5.50
C MET A 124 -8.43 3.85 6.99
N CYS A 125 -8.46 5.14 7.31
CA CYS A 125 -8.42 5.63 8.69
C CYS A 125 -9.85 5.85 9.21
N ILE A 126 -10.08 5.55 10.49
CA ILE A 126 -11.32 5.98 11.18
C ILE A 126 -11.27 7.46 11.60
N ALA A 127 -10.06 7.96 11.88
CA ALA A 127 -9.82 9.37 12.16
C ALA A 127 -9.58 10.15 10.87
N TYR A 128 -9.72 11.48 10.94
CA TYR A 128 -9.31 12.40 9.88
C TYR A 128 -7.85 12.14 9.48
N SER A 129 -7.55 12.17 8.19
CA SER A 129 -6.27 11.69 7.64
C SER A 129 -5.08 12.37 8.32
N GLY A 130 -4.24 11.58 8.98
CA GLY A 130 -3.07 12.06 9.73
C GLY A 130 -3.38 12.80 11.04
N ARG A 131 -4.54 12.60 11.66
CA ARG A 131 -4.87 13.19 12.98
C ARG A 131 -5.31 12.12 13.99
N CYS A 132 -4.57 11.00 14.07
CA CYS A 132 -4.94 9.85 14.91
C CYS A 132 -4.43 9.99 16.36
N THR A 133 -5.27 10.48 17.27
CA THR A 133 -4.96 10.51 18.70
C THR A 133 -5.08 9.14 19.38
N LEU A 134 -5.95 8.27 18.85
CA LEU A 134 -6.21 6.93 19.41
C LEU A 134 -4.93 6.08 19.47
N SER A 135 -4.15 6.03 18.38
CA SER A 135 -2.90 5.27 18.35
C SER A 135 -1.90 5.77 19.39
N ASN A 136 -1.80 7.09 19.57
CA ASN A 136 -0.89 7.73 20.53
C ASN A 136 -1.25 7.32 21.96
N HIS A 137 -2.54 7.37 22.28
CA HIS A 137 -3.04 7.02 23.61
C HIS A 137 -2.84 5.53 23.94
N MET A 138 -3.11 4.64 22.98
CA MET A 138 -3.09 3.19 23.22
C MET A 138 -1.69 2.58 23.30
N THR A 139 -0.69 3.14 22.62
CA THR A 139 0.63 2.48 22.46
C THR A 139 1.84 3.33 22.83
N ALA A 140 1.65 4.56 23.31
CA ALA A 140 2.73 5.54 23.50
C ALA A 140 3.62 5.74 22.26
N ARG A 141 3.12 5.35 21.07
CA ARG A 141 3.76 5.55 19.77
C ARG A 141 3.05 6.68 19.06
N ASP A 142 3.79 7.70 18.67
CA ASP A 142 3.22 8.87 18.02
C ASP A 142 2.92 8.60 16.53
N SER A 143 1.64 8.45 16.21
CA SER A 143 1.13 8.24 14.87
C SER A 143 1.47 9.39 13.91
N ASN A 144 1.62 10.61 14.41
CA ASN A 144 2.03 11.78 13.63
C ASN A 144 3.53 11.81 13.33
N ARG A 145 4.31 10.91 13.93
CA ARG A 145 5.75 10.72 13.70
C ARG A 145 6.05 9.31 13.20
N GLY A 146 5.11 8.72 12.45
CA GLY A 146 5.24 7.41 11.84
C GLY A 146 4.87 6.23 12.76
N GLY A 147 4.37 6.47 13.96
CA GLY A 147 4.09 5.47 14.98
C GLY A 147 2.71 4.81 14.94
N CYS A 148 1.94 4.94 13.85
CA CYS A 148 0.61 4.33 13.76
C CYS A 148 0.67 2.82 14.02
N CYS A 149 -0.05 2.37 15.05
CA CYS A 149 -0.11 0.96 15.45
C CYS A 149 -1.37 0.22 14.95
N GLN A 150 -2.21 0.92 14.18
CA GLN A 150 -3.51 0.42 13.71
C GLN A 150 -4.43 -0.04 14.87
N SER A 151 -4.41 0.65 16.01
CA SER A 151 -5.26 0.33 17.16
C SER A 151 -6.75 0.32 16.83
N CYS A 152 -7.19 1.12 15.86
CA CYS A 152 -8.56 1.10 15.36
C CYS A 152 -8.99 -0.29 14.79
N ARG A 153 -8.04 -1.18 14.50
CA ARG A 153 -8.29 -2.54 14.02
C ARG A 153 -8.28 -3.60 15.13
N TRP A 154 -8.04 -3.20 16.38
CA TRP A 154 -8.08 -4.13 17.50
C TRP A 154 -9.53 -4.48 17.85
N ASP A 155 -9.67 -5.61 18.55
CA ASP A 155 -10.94 -6.03 19.11
C ASP A 155 -11.13 -5.34 20.47
N TYR A 156 -12.23 -4.60 20.60
CA TYR A 156 -12.60 -3.88 21.81
C TYR A 156 -13.85 -4.48 22.46
N GLU A 157 -13.91 -4.46 23.78
CA GLU A 157 -15.13 -4.73 24.54
C GLU A 157 -15.96 -3.44 24.63
N LEU A 158 -17.23 -3.52 24.26
CA LEU A 158 -18.19 -2.45 24.53
C LEU A 158 -18.68 -2.61 25.96
N LEU A 159 -18.63 -1.55 26.75
CA LEU A 159 -19.13 -1.54 28.13
C LEU A 159 -20.39 -0.69 28.19
N GLU A 160 -21.42 -1.19 28.86
CA GLU A 160 -22.60 -0.43 29.26
C GLU A 160 -22.56 -0.12 30.75
N VAL A 161 -23.21 0.98 31.14
CA VAL A 161 -23.39 1.34 32.55
C VAL A 161 -24.77 0.86 32.94
N ASP A 162 -24.84 -0.04 33.92
CA ASP A 162 -26.11 -0.54 34.44
C ASP A 162 -26.85 0.54 35.26
N ASP A 163 -28.09 0.25 35.67
CA ASP A 163 -28.91 1.16 36.47
C ASP A 163 -28.28 1.52 37.84
N ASN A 164 -27.31 0.72 38.31
CA ASN A 164 -26.57 0.94 39.56
C ASN A 164 -25.27 1.74 39.36
N GLY A 165 -24.89 2.06 38.11
CA GLY A 165 -23.66 2.73 37.77
C GLY A 165 -22.44 1.81 37.62
N GLU A 166 -22.64 0.49 37.62
CA GLU A 166 -21.58 -0.49 37.39
C GLU A 166 -21.34 -0.69 35.89
N LEU A 167 -20.08 -0.91 35.52
CA LEU A 167 -19.70 -1.22 34.14
C LEU A 167 -19.86 -2.71 33.89
N ASP A 168 -20.71 -3.08 32.93
CA ASP A 168 -20.82 -4.45 32.43
C ASP A 168 -20.52 -4.49 30.92
N VAL A 169 -20.09 -5.65 30.41
CA VAL A 169 -19.89 -5.83 28.98
C VAL A 169 -21.25 -5.81 28.29
N PHE A 170 -21.36 -5.08 27.19
CA PHE A 170 -22.58 -5.05 26.40
C PHE A 170 -22.75 -6.39 25.66
N TYR A 171 -23.75 -7.17 26.06
CA TYR A 171 -24.13 -8.43 25.39
C TYR A 171 -25.40 -8.23 24.55
N ASN A 172 -25.35 -8.58 23.26
CA ASN A 172 -26.58 -8.75 22.49
C ASN A 172 -26.93 -10.23 22.45
N GLN A 173 -28.05 -10.62 23.08
CA GLN A 173 -28.60 -11.98 23.04
C GLN A 173 -27.64 -13.10 23.48
N GLY A 174 -26.70 -12.80 24.38
CA GLY A 174 -25.78 -13.79 24.96
C GLY A 174 -24.47 -14.02 24.17
N GLU A 175 -24.23 -13.27 23.09
CA GLU A 175 -22.96 -13.30 22.36
C GLU A 175 -22.19 -11.99 22.56
N VAL A 176 -20.93 -12.09 22.98
CA VAL A 176 -19.97 -10.97 22.92
C VAL A 176 -19.51 -10.86 21.47
N THR A 177 -19.90 -9.78 20.79
CA THR A 177 -19.31 -9.43 19.50
C THR A 177 -18.22 -8.39 19.77
N PRO A 178 -16.93 -8.71 19.57
CA PRO A 178 -15.88 -7.73 19.70
C PRO A 178 -16.15 -6.55 18.75
N PHE A 179 -16.08 -5.34 19.30
CA PHE A 179 -16.28 -4.13 18.52
C PHE A 179 -14.97 -3.71 17.91
N ALA A 180 -14.98 -3.50 16.60
CA ALA A 180 -13.84 -2.99 15.86
C ALA A 180 -14.19 -1.60 15.33
N MET A 181 -13.30 -0.65 15.54
CA MET A 181 -13.38 0.72 14.99
C MET A 181 -12.72 0.77 13.60
N SER A 182 -13.06 -0.21 12.76
CA SER A 182 -12.22 -0.64 11.66
C SER A 182 -12.96 -0.46 10.34
N PRO A 183 -12.66 0.56 9.53
CA PRO A 183 -13.25 0.66 8.20
C PRO A 183 -12.74 -0.46 7.29
N LYS A 184 -13.53 -0.80 6.27
CA LYS A 184 -13.07 -1.58 5.12
C LYS A 184 -11.90 -0.85 4.44
N ASP A 185 -10.97 -1.61 3.85
CA ASP A 185 -9.85 -1.02 3.12
C ASP A 185 -10.36 -0.34 1.83
N LEU A 186 -9.69 0.70 1.38
CA LEU A 186 -10.02 1.40 0.14
C LEU A 186 -9.77 0.50 -1.07
N LYS A 187 -10.70 0.49 -2.02
CA LYS A 187 -10.50 -0.08 -3.37
C LYS A 187 -11.27 0.75 -4.39
N LEU A 188 -10.54 1.43 -5.26
CA LEU A 188 -11.07 2.26 -6.35
C LEU A 188 -10.75 1.72 -7.75
N ILE A 189 -10.50 0.41 -7.90
CA ILE A 189 -10.09 -0.15 -9.21
C ILE A 189 -11.17 0.08 -10.28
N GLU A 190 -12.44 -0.04 -9.91
CA GLU A 190 -13.57 0.26 -10.79
C GLU A 190 -13.73 1.77 -11.08
N SER A 191 -13.24 2.64 -10.20
CA SER A 191 -13.37 4.11 -10.28
C SER A 191 -12.20 4.79 -11.00
N ILE A 192 -11.18 4.04 -11.44
CA ILE A 192 -10.00 4.58 -12.15
C ILE A 192 -10.37 5.43 -13.37
N PRO A 193 -11.29 5.02 -14.27
CA PRO A 193 -11.75 5.87 -15.37
C PRO A 193 -12.17 7.27 -14.90
N GLN A 194 -13.03 7.33 -13.87
CA GLN A 194 -13.55 8.59 -13.35
C GLN A 194 -12.44 9.44 -12.71
N MET A 195 -11.49 8.84 -12.01
CA MET A 195 -10.34 9.56 -11.44
C MET A 195 -9.45 10.19 -12.53
N MET A 196 -9.25 9.46 -13.63
CA MET A 196 -8.50 9.97 -14.78
C MET A 196 -9.26 11.07 -15.51
N ASP A 197 -10.58 10.94 -15.68
CA ASP A 197 -11.45 11.97 -16.26
C ASP A 197 -11.47 13.27 -15.43
N ILE A 198 -11.38 13.16 -14.10
CA ILE A 198 -11.24 14.31 -13.19
C ILE A 198 -9.88 15.01 -13.39
N GLY A 199 -8.88 14.29 -13.89
CA GLY A 199 -7.51 14.80 -14.04
C GLY A 199 -6.67 14.65 -12.77
N VAL A 200 -6.88 13.60 -11.97
CA VAL A 200 -5.98 13.25 -10.86
C VAL A 200 -4.62 12.83 -11.43
N ASP A 201 -3.56 13.51 -11.03
CA ASP A 201 -2.22 13.39 -11.64
C ASP A 201 -1.44 12.17 -11.13
N SER A 202 -1.70 11.74 -9.89
CA SER A 202 -1.03 10.60 -9.28
C SER A 202 -1.97 9.74 -8.44
N LEU A 203 -1.87 8.42 -8.61
CA LEU A 203 -2.72 7.44 -7.95
C LEU A 203 -1.89 6.65 -6.93
N LYS A 204 -2.25 6.74 -5.66
CA LYS A 204 -1.44 6.27 -4.53
C LYS A 204 -1.97 4.96 -3.94
N ILE A 205 -1.09 3.99 -3.77
CA ILE A 205 -1.37 2.71 -3.10
C ILE A 205 -0.70 2.70 -1.73
N GLU A 206 -1.42 2.29 -0.69
CA GLU A 206 -0.86 2.10 0.65
C GLU A 206 -0.06 0.79 0.72
N GLY A 207 1.28 0.92 0.74
CA GLY A 207 2.18 -0.22 0.77
C GLY A 207 2.92 -0.47 2.08
N ARG A 208 2.73 0.39 3.10
CA ARG A 208 3.47 0.25 4.36
C ARG A 208 3.10 -1.05 5.06
N MET A 209 4.14 -1.81 5.46
CA MET A 209 4.00 -3.13 6.11
C MET A 209 3.26 -4.18 5.26
N LYS A 210 3.17 -3.98 3.94
CA LYS A 210 2.63 -4.97 3.01
C LYS A 210 3.75 -5.85 2.44
N SER A 211 3.42 -7.06 2.05
CA SER A 211 4.38 -7.97 1.40
C SER A 211 4.68 -7.52 -0.03
N ILE A 212 5.83 -7.92 -0.57
CA ILE A 212 6.16 -7.69 -1.99
C ILE A 212 5.11 -8.29 -2.93
N HIS A 213 4.50 -9.42 -2.54
CA HIS A 213 3.41 -10.05 -3.27
C HIS A 213 2.17 -9.15 -3.37
N TYR A 214 1.76 -8.55 -2.26
CA TYR A 214 0.63 -7.61 -2.25
C TYR A 214 0.91 -6.42 -3.17
N ILE A 215 2.09 -5.79 -3.05
CA ILE A 215 2.44 -4.63 -3.86
C ILE A 215 2.49 -4.99 -5.36
N ALA A 216 3.16 -6.07 -5.72
CA ALA A 216 3.27 -6.50 -7.11
C ALA A 216 1.90 -6.80 -7.73
N THR A 217 1.01 -7.48 -6.99
CA THR A 217 -0.35 -7.81 -7.46
C THR A 217 -1.17 -6.55 -7.65
N VAL A 218 -1.26 -5.68 -6.63
CA VAL A 218 -2.05 -4.45 -6.70
C VAL A 218 -1.53 -3.54 -7.81
N VAL A 219 -0.22 -3.24 -7.85
CA VAL A 219 0.36 -2.35 -8.87
C VAL A 219 0.15 -2.90 -10.27
N SER A 220 0.35 -4.21 -10.50
CA SER A 220 0.14 -4.84 -11.81
C SER A 220 -1.31 -4.72 -12.29
N VAL A 221 -2.28 -4.99 -11.41
CA VAL A 221 -3.70 -4.90 -11.74
C VAL A 221 -4.12 -3.47 -12.05
N TYR A 222 -3.75 -2.51 -11.20
CA TYR A 222 -4.08 -1.10 -11.43
C TYR A 222 -3.42 -0.56 -12.70
N ARG A 223 -2.17 -0.94 -12.98
CA ARG A 223 -1.47 -0.55 -14.21
C ARG A 223 -2.21 -1.05 -15.45
N LYS A 224 -2.65 -2.31 -15.47
CA LYS A 224 -3.45 -2.89 -16.56
C LYS A 224 -4.75 -2.11 -16.79
N VAL A 225 -5.45 -1.73 -15.72
CA VAL A 225 -6.68 -0.93 -15.82
C VAL A 225 -6.39 0.46 -16.41
N ILE A 226 -5.38 1.15 -15.90
CA ILE A 226 -5.02 2.49 -16.38
C ILE A 226 -4.60 2.43 -17.86
N ASP A 227 -3.78 1.45 -18.26
CA ASP A 227 -3.33 1.28 -19.64
C ASP A 227 -4.50 0.96 -20.59
N ALA A 228 -5.39 0.05 -20.18
CA ALA A 228 -6.54 -0.32 -20.99
C ALA A 228 -7.53 0.83 -21.16
N TYR A 229 -7.78 1.62 -20.10
CA TYR A 229 -8.62 2.80 -20.19
C TYR A 229 -7.98 3.90 -21.05
N ALA A 230 -6.68 4.17 -20.86
CA ALA A 230 -5.96 5.16 -21.67
C ALA A 230 -5.91 4.80 -23.17
N ALA A 231 -5.92 3.52 -23.52
CA ALA A 231 -5.88 3.07 -24.91
C ALA A 231 -7.21 3.24 -25.66
N ASP A 232 -8.35 3.03 -24.99
CA ASP A 232 -9.69 3.15 -25.59
C ASP A 232 -10.75 3.52 -24.53
N PRO A 233 -10.81 4.82 -24.12
CA PRO A 233 -11.76 5.28 -23.10
C PRO A 233 -13.22 5.02 -23.47
N ASP A 234 -13.59 5.19 -24.75
CA ASP A 234 -14.97 5.11 -25.24
C ASP A 234 -15.55 3.70 -25.15
N ASN A 235 -14.71 2.66 -25.23
CA ASN A 235 -15.13 1.26 -25.18
C ASN A 235 -14.60 0.49 -23.95
N PHE A 236 -13.99 1.20 -23.00
CA PHE A 236 -13.39 0.58 -21.83
C PHE A 236 -14.42 -0.23 -21.03
N LYS A 237 -14.02 -1.45 -20.68
CA LYS A 237 -14.74 -2.32 -19.75
C LYS A 237 -13.77 -2.96 -18.80
N ILE A 238 -14.12 -2.99 -17.53
CA ILE A 238 -13.33 -3.72 -16.55
C ILE A 238 -13.34 -5.21 -16.88
N ASN A 239 -12.15 -5.80 -17.00
CA ASN A 239 -12.02 -7.24 -17.16
C ASN A 239 -12.23 -7.91 -15.77
N PRO A 240 -13.22 -8.81 -15.62
CA PRO A 240 -13.45 -9.50 -14.35
C PRO A 240 -12.22 -10.23 -13.79
N GLU A 241 -11.33 -10.71 -14.67
CA GLU A 241 -10.07 -11.37 -14.27
C GLU A 241 -9.15 -10.44 -13.44
N TRP A 242 -9.21 -9.12 -13.65
CA TRP A 242 -8.45 -8.17 -12.86
C TRP A 242 -8.95 -8.10 -11.41
N LEU A 243 -10.26 -8.22 -11.20
CA LEU A 243 -10.85 -8.24 -9.86
C LEU A 243 -10.52 -9.54 -9.13
N ILE A 244 -10.56 -10.67 -9.85
CA ILE A 244 -10.17 -11.99 -9.33
C ILE A 244 -8.69 -11.96 -8.91
N GLU A 245 -7.82 -11.45 -9.78
CA GLU A 245 -6.39 -11.34 -9.50
C GLU A 245 -6.09 -10.45 -8.29
N LEU A 246 -6.83 -9.34 -8.13
CA LEU A 246 -6.68 -8.46 -6.97
C LEU A 246 -7.10 -9.13 -5.66
N ASP A 247 -8.17 -9.94 -5.67
CA ASP A 247 -8.66 -10.66 -4.49
C ASP A 247 -7.66 -11.72 -3.99
N LYS A 248 -6.77 -12.23 -4.87
CA LYS A 248 -5.72 -13.18 -4.47
C LYS A 248 -4.83 -12.66 -3.34
N CYS A 249 -4.61 -11.35 -3.25
CA CYS A 249 -3.82 -10.72 -2.18
C CYS A 249 -4.66 -10.04 -1.09
N ALA A 250 -5.99 -10.05 -1.20
CA ALA A 250 -6.89 -9.36 -0.29
C ALA A 250 -7.09 -10.14 1.01
N ASN A 251 -6.83 -9.49 2.14
CA ASN A 251 -7.02 -10.07 3.48
C ASN A 251 -8.06 -9.30 4.31
N ARG A 252 -8.77 -8.37 3.67
CA ARG A 252 -9.79 -7.53 4.30
C ARG A 252 -10.86 -7.22 3.26
N ASP A 253 -12.06 -6.94 3.75
CA ASP A 253 -13.11 -6.39 2.91
C ASP A 253 -12.74 -4.97 2.47
N THR A 254 -13.24 -4.60 1.29
CA THR A 254 -12.92 -3.32 0.67
C THR A 254 -14.17 -2.51 0.35
N ALA A 255 -14.04 -1.20 0.32
CA ALA A 255 -15.08 -0.27 -0.09
C ALA A 255 -14.50 0.90 -0.92
N PRO A 256 -15.30 1.57 -1.75
CA PRO A 256 -14.87 2.77 -2.47
C PRO A 256 -14.76 4.01 -1.56
N ALA A 257 -15.36 3.95 -0.37
CA ALA A 257 -15.34 5.03 0.62
C ALA A 257 -15.79 6.39 0.04
N PHE A 258 -15.20 7.49 0.53
CA PHE A 258 -15.60 8.87 0.24
C PHE A 258 -15.59 9.27 -1.23
N PHE A 259 -14.87 8.54 -2.09
CA PHE A 259 -14.81 8.86 -3.51
C PHE A 259 -16.19 8.72 -4.19
N GLU A 260 -16.92 7.64 -3.88
CA GLU A 260 -18.25 7.35 -4.45
C GLU A 260 -19.41 7.90 -3.60
N GLY A 261 -19.11 8.39 -2.39
CA GLY A 261 -20.10 8.97 -1.48
C GLY A 261 -19.71 8.82 -0.02
N THR A 262 -20.46 9.48 0.86
CA THR A 262 -20.20 9.41 2.31
C THR A 262 -20.38 7.98 2.82
N PRO A 263 -19.35 7.34 3.41
CA PRO A 263 -19.46 5.98 3.94
C PRO A 263 -20.48 5.91 5.08
N GLY A 264 -21.27 4.84 5.09
CA GLY A 264 -22.19 4.48 6.15
C GLY A 264 -21.65 3.35 7.03
N TYR A 265 -22.56 2.60 7.65
CA TYR A 265 -22.22 1.47 8.51
C TYR A 265 -21.79 0.23 7.71
N GLU A 266 -22.15 0.13 6.42
CA GLU A 266 -21.80 -1.02 5.56
C GLU A 266 -20.33 -1.00 5.14
N GLU A 267 -19.69 0.16 5.19
CA GLU A 267 -18.26 0.37 4.93
C GLU A 267 -17.40 0.15 6.19
N GLN A 268 -18.01 -0.16 7.32
CA GLN A 268 -17.33 -0.54 8.55
C GLN A 268 -17.24 -2.06 8.67
N MET A 269 -16.19 -2.55 9.31
CA MET A 269 -16.02 -3.95 9.69
C MET A 269 -16.40 -4.09 11.16
N PHE A 270 -17.43 -4.88 11.44
CA PHE A 270 -17.87 -5.20 12.79
C PHE A 270 -17.70 -6.70 13.07
N GLY A 271 -17.31 -7.08 14.29
CA GLY A 271 -17.24 -8.46 14.73
C GLY A 271 -16.26 -9.34 13.95
N GLN A 272 -16.66 -10.59 13.67
CA GLN A 272 -15.80 -11.65 13.12
C GLN A 272 -15.29 -11.40 11.68
N GLN A 273 -15.74 -10.34 11.00
CA GLN A 273 -15.28 -9.95 9.66
C GLN A 273 -13.78 -9.62 9.60
N GLN A 274 -13.12 -9.40 10.75
CA GLN A 274 -11.67 -9.13 10.82
C GLN A 274 -10.76 -10.30 10.36
N SER A 275 -11.34 -11.50 10.11
CA SER A 275 -10.59 -12.75 9.94
C SER A 275 -10.39 -13.22 8.48
N LYS A 276 -10.72 -12.41 7.47
CA LYS A 276 -10.48 -12.78 6.05
C LYS A 276 -8.99 -13.08 5.84
N LYS A 277 -8.66 -14.32 5.52
CA LYS A 277 -7.31 -14.69 5.10
C LYS A 277 -7.19 -14.47 3.60
N SER A 278 -6.02 -14.04 3.16
CA SER A 278 -5.73 -14.05 1.72
C SER A 278 -5.85 -15.49 1.22
N PRO A 279 -6.50 -15.72 0.07
CA PRO A 279 -6.67 -17.07 -0.46
C PRO A 279 -5.36 -17.65 -1.01
N PHE A 280 -4.28 -16.87 -1.07
CA PHE A 280 -2.98 -17.32 -1.57
C PHE A 280 -1.84 -17.02 -0.61
N ASP A 281 -0.94 -18.00 -0.45
CA ASP A 281 0.34 -17.82 0.22
C ASP A 281 1.41 -17.44 -0.81
N PHE A 282 2.13 -16.35 -0.56
CA PHE A 282 3.36 -16.02 -1.30
C PHE A 282 4.48 -16.98 -0.92
N CYS A 283 4.84 -17.91 -1.79
CA CYS A 283 5.70 -19.04 -1.48
C CYS A 283 7.16 -18.84 -1.85
N GLY A 284 7.47 -18.00 -2.84
CA GLY A 284 8.87 -17.80 -3.23
C GLY A 284 9.12 -16.66 -4.20
N LEU A 285 10.36 -16.19 -4.20
CA LEU A 285 10.90 -15.21 -5.13
C LEU A 285 11.94 -15.88 -6.02
N VAL A 286 11.81 -15.75 -7.35
CA VAL A 286 12.79 -16.29 -8.30
C VAL A 286 14.07 -15.46 -8.21
N LEU A 287 15.18 -16.12 -7.94
CA LEU A 287 16.52 -15.52 -7.93
C LEU A 287 17.22 -15.70 -9.28
N ASP A 288 17.06 -16.88 -9.88
CA ASP A 288 17.71 -17.24 -11.15
C ASP A 288 16.95 -18.37 -11.86
N TYR A 289 17.17 -18.52 -13.17
CA TYR A 289 16.57 -19.56 -14.00
C TYR A 289 17.56 -20.04 -15.07
N ASN A 290 17.76 -21.36 -15.13
CA ASN A 290 18.58 -22.01 -16.15
C ASN A 290 17.68 -22.57 -17.27
N GLU A 291 17.78 -21.99 -18.47
CA GLU A 291 16.97 -22.39 -19.63
C GLU A 291 17.24 -23.83 -20.11
N ASP A 292 18.49 -24.29 -20.05
CA ASP A 292 18.89 -25.61 -20.55
C ASP A 292 18.33 -26.74 -19.67
N THR A 293 18.43 -26.59 -18.35
CA THR A 293 17.96 -27.59 -17.39
C THR A 293 16.52 -27.39 -16.95
N LYS A 294 15.96 -26.20 -17.23
CA LYS A 294 14.67 -25.72 -16.73
C LYS A 294 14.57 -25.68 -15.22
N ILE A 295 15.70 -25.48 -14.53
CA ILE A 295 15.75 -25.37 -13.07
C ILE A 295 15.71 -23.90 -12.68
N ALA A 296 14.79 -23.57 -11.79
CA ALA A 296 14.68 -22.26 -11.15
C ALA A 296 15.29 -22.31 -9.74
N THR A 297 16.10 -21.30 -9.42
CA THR A 297 16.56 -21.02 -8.06
C THR A 297 15.58 -20.07 -7.39
N ILE A 298 14.97 -20.49 -6.29
CA ILE A 298 13.87 -19.78 -5.62
C ILE A 298 14.25 -19.52 -4.17
N GLN A 299 14.11 -18.28 -3.72
CA GLN A 299 14.17 -17.94 -2.30
C GLN A 299 12.81 -18.16 -1.67
N GLN A 300 12.72 -19.16 -0.78
CA GLN A 300 11.49 -19.53 -0.10
C GLN A 300 10.94 -18.37 0.76
N ARG A 301 9.61 -18.32 0.90
CA ARG A 301 8.89 -17.38 1.76
C ARG A 301 7.90 -18.07 2.68
N ASN A 302 6.95 -18.80 2.11
CA ASN A 302 5.99 -19.64 2.82
C ASN A 302 6.14 -21.10 2.41
N ASN A 303 5.62 -22.00 3.25
CA ASN A 303 5.74 -23.44 3.06
C ASN A 303 5.17 -23.90 1.71
N PHE A 304 5.90 -24.72 0.97
CA PHE A 304 5.36 -25.50 -0.15
C PHE A 304 6.04 -26.87 -0.25
N LYS A 305 5.39 -27.83 -0.90
CA LYS A 305 5.81 -29.25 -0.96
C LYS A 305 5.67 -29.83 -2.36
N PRO A 306 6.43 -30.89 -2.69
CA PRO A 306 6.13 -31.72 -3.84
C PRO A 306 4.66 -32.17 -3.86
N GLY A 307 4.06 -32.20 -5.05
CA GLY A 307 2.66 -32.52 -5.27
C GLY A 307 1.67 -31.36 -5.09
N GLN A 308 2.11 -30.19 -4.63
CA GLN A 308 1.26 -28.99 -4.55
C GLN A 308 1.29 -28.21 -5.87
N GLU A 309 0.14 -27.65 -6.24
CA GLU A 309 0.05 -26.69 -7.34
C GLU A 309 0.57 -25.32 -6.88
N ILE A 310 1.37 -24.69 -7.72
CA ILE A 310 1.91 -23.34 -7.55
C ILE A 310 1.61 -22.51 -8.80
N GLU A 311 1.51 -21.20 -8.62
CA GLU A 311 1.31 -20.22 -9.68
C GLU A 311 2.50 -19.26 -9.72
N PHE A 312 3.10 -19.12 -10.91
CA PHE A 312 4.12 -18.13 -11.20
C PHE A 312 3.52 -16.90 -11.88
N PHE A 313 3.93 -15.71 -11.45
CA PHE A 313 3.51 -14.45 -12.03
C PHE A 313 4.63 -13.41 -12.00
N GLY A 314 4.58 -12.44 -12.91
CA GLY A 314 5.58 -11.39 -13.06
C GLY A 314 5.27 -10.49 -14.26
N PRO A 315 5.98 -9.37 -14.42
CA PRO A 315 5.71 -8.44 -15.51
C PRO A 315 6.15 -8.98 -16.89
N GLU A 316 7.14 -9.88 -16.95
CA GLU A 316 7.65 -10.42 -18.22
C GLU A 316 6.94 -11.71 -18.69
N ILE A 317 6.03 -12.27 -17.87
CA ILE A 317 5.41 -13.57 -18.14
C ILE A 317 3.89 -13.49 -18.07
N GLU A 318 3.24 -14.33 -18.88
CA GLU A 318 1.86 -14.70 -18.60
C GLU A 318 1.83 -15.62 -17.38
N THR A 319 0.90 -15.35 -16.46
CA THR A 319 0.68 -16.18 -15.28
C THR A 319 0.39 -17.62 -15.69
N PHE A 320 1.04 -18.58 -15.04
CA PHE A 320 0.81 -20.00 -15.28
C PHE A 320 0.94 -20.81 -13.99
N THR A 321 0.25 -21.96 -13.96
CA THR A 321 0.32 -22.92 -12.86
C THR A 321 1.12 -24.16 -13.24
N GLN A 322 1.70 -24.81 -12.23
CA GLN A 322 2.31 -26.14 -12.35
C GLN A 322 2.27 -26.87 -11.01
N VAL A 323 2.44 -28.19 -11.04
CA VAL A 323 2.65 -28.99 -9.84
C VAL A 323 4.14 -29.05 -9.53
N VAL A 324 4.52 -28.87 -8.26
CA VAL A 324 5.91 -29.05 -7.82
C VAL A 324 6.26 -30.54 -7.85
N GLU A 325 7.11 -30.98 -8.77
CA GLU A 325 7.50 -32.40 -8.85
C GLU A 325 8.47 -32.81 -7.73
N ALA A 326 9.53 -32.02 -7.55
CA ALA A 326 10.58 -32.24 -6.56
C ALA A 326 11.20 -30.90 -6.15
N ILE A 327 11.79 -30.87 -4.97
CA ILE A 327 12.50 -29.71 -4.41
C ILE A 327 13.90 -30.16 -4.03
N TYR A 328 14.91 -29.36 -4.36
CA TYR A 328 16.30 -29.59 -3.98
C TYR A 328 16.84 -28.38 -3.20
N ASP A 329 17.79 -28.59 -2.30
CA ASP A 329 18.61 -27.50 -1.75
C ASP A 329 19.76 -27.13 -2.70
N GLU A 330 20.58 -26.14 -2.32
CA GLU A 330 21.72 -25.68 -3.12
C GLU A 330 22.82 -26.75 -3.30
N GLU A 331 22.84 -27.79 -2.47
CA GLU A 331 23.78 -28.91 -2.56
C GLU A 331 23.23 -30.06 -3.42
N GLY A 332 21.98 -29.95 -3.89
CA GLY A 332 21.29 -30.97 -4.68
C GLY A 332 20.62 -32.07 -3.85
N ASN A 333 20.52 -31.91 -2.52
CA ASN A 333 19.78 -32.85 -1.68
C ASN A 333 18.27 -32.66 -1.86
N SER A 334 17.53 -33.76 -2.01
CA SER A 334 16.07 -33.70 -2.12
C SER A 334 15.42 -33.28 -0.80
N LEU A 335 14.46 -32.36 -0.88
CA LEU A 335 13.67 -31.88 0.24
C LEU A 335 12.22 -32.39 0.15
N ASP A 336 11.66 -32.83 1.27
CA ASP A 336 10.26 -33.22 1.41
C ASP A 336 9.31 -32.02 1.53
N ALA A 337 9.84 -30.85 1.93
CA ALA A 337 9.16 -29.56 1.86
C ALA A 337 10.17 -28.40 1.93
N ALA A 338 9.84 -27.29 1.28
CA ALA A 338 10.51 -26.00 1.49
C ALA A 338 9.81 -25.27 2.65
N ARG A 339 10.27 -25.51 3.88
CA ARG A 339 9.62 -25.06 5.13
C ARG A 339 10.40 -24.02 5.93
N HIS A 340 11.60 -23.65 5.49
CA HIS A 340 12.47 -22.73 6.21
C HIS A 340 12.46 -21.35 5.53
N PRO A 341 11.99 -20.29 6.23
CA PRO A 341 11.97 -18.92 5.72
C PRO A 341 13.30 -18.51 5.09
N LEU A 342 13.24 -17.95 3.87
CA LEU A 342 14.37 -17.44 3.10
C LEU A 342 15.38 -18.50 2.61
N GLN A 343 15.14 -19.80 2.85
CA GLN A 343 15.98 -20.86 2.30
C GLN A 343 15.97 -20.81 0.77
N ILE A 344 17.14 -20.92 0.16
CA ILE A 344 17.27 -21.06 -1.28
C ILE A 344 17.03 -22.52 -1.64
N VAL A 345 16.13 -22.75 -2.59
CA VAL A 345 15.76 -24.07 -3.09
C VAL A 345 15.72 -24.06 -4.61
N GLN A 346 15.79 -25.24 -5.21
CA GLN A 346 15.72 -25.44 -6.65
C GLN A 346 14.55 -26.32 -7.01
N ILE A 347 13.78 -25.91 -8.02
CA ILE A 347 12.69 -26.70 -8.59
C ILE A 347 12.74 -26.65 -10.11
N LYS A 348 12.21 -27.69 -10.76
CA LYS A 348 12.00 -27.68 -12.21
C LYS A 348 10.74 -26.89 -12.56
N VAL A 349 10.80 -26.10 -13.62
CA VAL A 349 9.67 -25.27 -14.08
C VAL A 349 9.31 -25.53 -15.53
N ASP A 350 8.02 -25.44 -15.83
CA ASP A 350 7.48 -25.85 -17.13
C ASP A 350 7.69 -24.81 -18.24
N ARG A 351 7.78 -23.54 -17.85
CA ARG A 351 7.95 -22.38 -18.74
C ARG A 351 9.10 -21.50 -18.28
N PRO A 352 9.70 -20.70 -19.19
CA PRO A 352 10.70 -19.71 -18.80
C PRO A 352 10.17 -18.71 -17.79
N ILE A 353 11.00 -18.37 -16.81
CA ILE A 353 10.75 -17.36 -15.79
C ILE A 353 12.01 -16.53 -15.57
N TYR A 354 11.86 -15.35 -14.96
CA TYR A 354 12.94 -14.38 -14.80
C TYR A 354 13.19 -14.03 -13.33
N PRO A 355 14.40 -13.54 -12.99
CA PRO A 355 14.68 -12.99 -11.67
C PRO A 355 13.61 -11.97 -11.25
N ASN A 356 13.19 -12.04 -9.99
CA ASN A 356 12.09 -11.27 -9.38
C ASN A 356 10.67 -11.68 -9.78
N ASN A 357 10.49 -12.65 -10.68
CA ASN A 357 9.18 -13.30 -10.78
C ASN A 357 8.83 -13.97 -9.45
N MET A 358 7.53 -14.07 -9.19
CA MET A 358 7.00 -14.44 -7.89
C MET A 358 6.20 -15.73 -8.02
N MET A 359 6.23 -16.51 -6.94
CA MET A 359 5.54 -17.79 -6.83
C MET A 359 4.58 -17.75 -5.65
N ARG A 360 3.34 -18.18 -5.87
CA ARG A 360 2.31 -18.31 -4.82
C ARG A 360 1.57 -19.64 -4.94
N LYS A 361 0.82 -20.01 -3.91
CA LYS A 361 -0.06 -21.19 -3.93
C LYS A 361 -1.42 -20.81 -3.34
N GLU A 362 -2.48 -21.45 -3.79
CA GLU A 362 -3.80 -21.32 -3.16
C GLU A 362 -3.79 -22.00 -1.79
N ILE A 363 -4.47 -21.38 -0.81
CA ILE A 363 -4.68 -21.95 0.52
C ILE A 363 -5.92 -22.83 0.45
N GLY A 364 -5.71 -24.15 0.53
CA GLY A 364 -6.77 -25.15 0.57
C GLY A 364 -7.43 -25.34 1.92
#